data_AF-A0A2D6HCX7-F1
#
_entry.id   AF-A0A2D6HCX7-F1
#
_cell.length_a   1.000
_cell.length_b   1.000
_cell.length_c   1.000
_cell.angle_alpha   90.00
_cell.angle_beta   90.00
_cell.angle_gamma   90.00
#
_symmetry.space_group_name_H-M   'P 1'
#
loop_
_entity.id
_entity.type
_entity.pdbx_description
1 polymer ?
#
loop_
_entity_poly.entity_id
_entity_poly.type
_entity_poly.pdbx_seq_one_letter_code
_entity_poly.pdbx_strand_id
1 'polypeptide(L)'
;MASDGLMTRPTLHGNNVYAIVEECERGRIVLFTERVLDERVEHTDVYFSDVIAHWFDHVLPGNILAGVEDWDLGQFLQHEWERFERGRKHGWPPLEFETRGELLSALEEDRYKAFNVHGSYGLGGWVVARCVHLERRARRWPGLGR
;
A
#
# COMPACT_ATOMS: atom_id res chain seq x y z
N MET A 1 0.53 -29.92 -27.89
CA MET A 1 -0.19 -28.80 -27.25
C MET A 1 0.30 -28.73 -25.83
N ALA A 2 1.33 -27.92 -25.56
CA ALA A 2 1.83 -27.72 -24.21
C ALA A 2 0.86 -26.78 -23.51
N SER A 3 0.33 -27.21 -22.37
CA SER A 3 -0.52 -26.41 -21.49
C SER A 3 0.25 -25.16 -21.10
N ASP A 4 -0.23 -24.02 -21.58
CA ASP A 4 0.17 -22.70 -21.14
C ASP A 4 -0.09 -22.67 -19.64
N GLY A 5 1.00 -22.72 -18.85
CA GLY A 5 0.93 -22.71 -17.41
C GLY A 5 0.26 -21.43 -17.01
N LEU A 6 -1.00 -21.52 -16.56
CA LEU A 6 -1.80 -20.39 -16.12
C LEU A 6 -1.01 -19.71 -14.99
N MET A 7 -0.22 -18.69 -15.33
CA MET A 7 0.47 -17.83 -14.39
C MET A 7 -0.63 -17.03 -13.69
N THR A 8 -1.27 -17.66 -12.71
CA THR A 8 -2.26 -17.02 -11.87
C THR A 8 -1.62 -15.78 -11.28
N ARG A 9 -2.31 -14.64 -11.43
CA ARG A 9 -1.89 -13.39 -10.80
C ARG A 9 -1.70 -13.64 -9.30
N PRO A 10 -0.64 -13.12 -8.68
CA PRO A 10 -0.48 -13.22 -7.23
C PRO A 10 -1.72 -12.64 -6.56
N THR A 11 -2.37 -13.43 -5.69
CA THR A 11 -3.44 -12.92 -4.83
C THR A 11 -2.84 -12.53 -3.49
N LEU A 12 -3.23 -11.37 -2.97
CA LEU A 12 -2.84 -10.92 -1.62
C LEU A 12 -3.79 -11.46 -0.54
N HIS A 13 -4.94 -12.01 -0.94
CA HIS A 13 -5.94 -12.46 0.01
C HIS A 13 -5.42 -13.62 0.85
N GLY A 14 -5.42 -13.44 2.17
CA GLY A 14 -4.92 -14.41 3.13
C GLY A 14 -3.41 -14.32 3.37
N ASN A 15 -2.70 -13.37 2.76
CA ASN A 15 -1.29 -13.17 3.03
C ASN A 15 -1.09 -12.48 4.37
N ASN A 16 -0.14 -12.97 5.16
CA ASN A 16 0.33 -12.33 6.37
C ASN A 16 1.34 -11.22 6.04
N VAL A 17 1.09 -9.98 6.42
CA VAL A 17 2.06 -8.88 6.36
C VAL A 17 2.94 -8.94 7.61
N TYR A 18 4.18 -9.41 7.42
CA TYR A 18 5.13 -9.60 8.50
C TYR A 18 6.12 -8.44 8.66
N ALA A 19 6.22 -7.56 7.67
CA ALA A 19 6.99 -6.32 7.79
C ALA A 19 6.43 -5.23 6.88
N ILE A 20 6.47 -4.00 7.38
CA ILE A 20 6.19 -2.77 6.62
C ILE A 20 7.45 -1.94 6.68
N VAL A 21 7.98 -1.54 5.54
CA VAL A 21 9.17 -0.69 5.45
C VAL A 21 8.85 0.57 4.68
N GLU A 22 9.20 1.70 5.27
CA GLU A 22 9.16 3.02 4.64
C GLU A 22 10.59 3.43 4.25
N GLU A 23 10.84 3.56 2.95
CA GLU A 23 12.09 4.04 2.38
C GLU A 23 11.93 5.52 2.00
N CYS A 24 12.05 6.44 2.96
CA CYS A 24 11.75 7.87 2.77
C CYS A 24 12.50 8.52 1.60
N GLU A 25 13.83 8.29 1.50
CA GLU A 25 14.67 8.81 0.42
C GLU A 25 14.27 8.29 -0.98
N ARG A 26 13.61 7.13 -1.03
CA ARG A 26 13.13 6.51 -2.27
C ARG A 26 11.65 6.77 -2.51
N GLY A 27 10.97 7.45 -1.59
CA GLY A 27 9.51 7.66 -1.64
C GLY A 27 8.76 6.34 -1.80
N ARG A 28 9.13 5.29 -1.05
CA ARG A 28 8.57 3.95 -1.24
C ARG A 28 8.08 3.34 0.06
N ILE A 29 6.96 2.63 -0.02
CA ILE A 29 6.51 1.73 1.04
C ILE A 29 6.48 0.30 0.50
N VAL A 30 6.99 -0.64 1.30
CA VAL A 30 6.98 -2.07 0.97
C VAL A 30 6.26 -2.84 2.06
N LEU A 31 5.21 -3.58 1.66
CA LEU A 31 4.58 -4.59 2.51
C LEU A 31 5.20 -5.94 2.16
N PHE A 32 5.99 -6.49 3.07
CA PHE A 32 6.52 -7.84 2.93
C PHE A 32 5.48 -8.83 3.40
N THR A 33 5.06 -9.73 2.51
CA THR A 33 3.97 -10.67 2.80
C THR A 33 4.38 -12.12 2.58
N GLU A 34 3.76 -13.01 3.34
CA GLU A 34 3.91 -14.44 3.18
C GLU A 34 2.56 -15.15 3.29
N ARG A 35 2.44 -16.26 2.57
CA ARG A 35 1.28 -17.16 2.67
C ARG A 35 1.78 -18.57 2.83
N VAL A 36 1.24 -19.26 3.83
CA VAL A 36 1.48 -20.69 4.05
C VAL A 36 0.39 -21.46 3.29
N LEU A 37 0.80 -22.28 2.34
CA LEU A 37 -0.04 -23.19 1.56
C LEU A 37 0.49 -24.60 1.77
N ASP A 38 -0.21 -25.39 2.60
CA ASP A 38 0.24 -26.71 3.06
C ASP A 38 1.67 -26.65 3.63
N GLU A 39 2.64 -27.28 2.97
CA GLU A 39 4.05 -27.33 3.37
C GLU A 39 4.93 -26.25 2.69
N ARG A 40 4.32 -25.35 1.90
CA ARG A 40 5.03 -24.32 1.14
C ARG A 40 4.73 -22.92 1.65
N VAL A 41 5.77 -22.10 1.75
CA VAL A 41 5.64 -20.66 2.00
C VAL A 41 5.86 -19.91 0.68
N GLU A 42 4.89 -19.09 0.30
CA GLU A 42 5.00 -18.17 -0.84
C GLU A 42 5.19 -16.74 -0.32
N HIS A 43 6.07 -15.98 -0.97
CA HIS A 43 6.31 -14.57 -0.65
C HIS A 43 5.89 -13.69 -1.82
N THR A 44 5.04 -12.70 -1.55
CA THR A 44 4.63 -11.69 -2.53
C THR A 44 4.68 -10.33 -1.85
N ASP A 45 5.57 -9.45 -2.28
CA ASP A 45 5.69 -8.12 -1.70
C ASP A 45 4.77 -7.15 -2.44
N VAL A 46 4.24 -6.16 -1.71
CA VAL A 46 3.48 -5.04 -2.28
C VAL A 46 4.35 -3.79 -2.22
N TYR A 47 4.62 -3.20 -3.37
CA TYR A 47 5.46 -2.02 -3.50
C TYR A 47 4.63 -0.81 -3.94
N PHE A 48 4.61 0.22 -3.12
CA PHE A 48 4.07 1.54 -3.47
C PHE A 48 5.23 2.48 -3.78
N SER A 49 5.28 3.06 -4.98
CA SER A 49 6.36 3.99 -5.38
C SER A 49 5.85 5.41 -5.59
N ASP A 50 6.73 6.37 -5.34
CA ASP A 50 6.43 7.80 -5.31
C ASP A 50 5.29 8.08 -4.32
N VAL A 51 5.45 7.59 -3.08
CA VAL A 51 4.50 7.79 -1.99
C VAL A 51 4.61 9.22 -1.47
N ILE A 52 3.47 9.90 -1.37
CA ILE A 52 3.39 11.27 -0.84
C ILE A 52 2.58 11.37 0.46
N ALA A 53 1.75 10.38 0.74
CA ALA A 53 1.03 10.26 1.99
C ALA A 53 0.64 8.81 2.22
N HIS A 54 0.55 8.40 3.48
CA HIS A 54 0.01 7.10 3.85
C HIS A 54 -0.53 7.16 5.28
N TRP A 55 -1.39 6.22 5.61
CA TRP A 55 -1.86 5.99 6.97
C TRP A 55 -2.11 4.50 7.16
N PHE A 56 -1.55 3.93 8.22
CA PHE A 56 -1.86 2.57 8.64
C PHE A 56 -2.39 2.60 10.07
N ASP A 57 -3.43 1.82 10.33
CA ASP A 57 -4.00 1.61 11.66
C ASP A 57 -4.15 0.12 11.99
N HIS A 58 -4.41 -0.16 13.26
CA HIS A 58 -4.62 -1.51 13.79
C HIS A 58 -3.53 -2.52 13.37
N VAL A 59 -2.27 -2.06 13.24
CA VAL A 59 -1.14 -2.92 12.89
C VAL A 59 -0.83 -3.85 14.07
N LEU A 60 -1.04 -5.15 13.88
CA LEU A 60 -0.89 -6.20 14.88
C LEU A 60 0.14 -7.24 14.44
N PRO A 61 0.63 -8.11 15.34
CA PRO A 61 1.27 -9.34 14.92
C PRO A 61 0.29 -10.22 14.13
N GLY A 62 0.71 -10.74 12.97
CA GLY A 62 -0.12 -11.64 12.17
C GLY A 62 -1.15 -10.96 11.24
N ASN A 63 -0.91 -9.72 10.81
CA ASN A 63 -1.82 -8.97 9.93
C ASN A 63 -2.18 -9.77 8.66
N ILE A 64 -3.46 -10.06 8.44
CA ILE A 64 -3.91 -10.79 7.24
C ILE A 64 -4.52 -9.80 6.26
N LEU A 65 -3.98 -9.74 5.04
CA LEU A 65 -4.55 -8.92 3.96
C LEU A 65 -5.80 -9.56 3.37
N ALA A 66 -6.82 -8.74 3.19
CA ALA A 66 -7.92 -9.02 2.28
C ALA A 66 -7.54 -8.61 0.84
N GLY A 67 -6.85 -7.48 0.67
CA GLY A 67 -6.41 -6.97 -0.64
C GLY A 67 -5.84 -5.56 -0.60
N VAL A 68 -5.41 -5.10 -1.77
CA VAL A 68 -5.03 -3.70 -2.05
C VAL A 68 -5.77 -3.28 -3.32
N GLU A 69 -6.53 -2.19 -3.24
CA GLU A 69 -7.46 -1.77 -4.30
C GLU A 69 -7.36 -0.26 -4.55
N ASP A 70 -7.59 0.16 -5.81
CA ASP A 70 -7.70 1.59 -6.13
C ASP A 70 -8.92 2.18 -5.40
N TRP A 71 -8.72 3.28 -4.69
CA TRP A 71 -9.78 4.06 -4.08
C TRP A 71 -10.01 5.32 -4.91
N ASP A 72 -11.24 5.52 -5.37
CA ASP A 72 -11.64 6.75 -6.05
C ASP A 72 -11.21 7.99 -5.24
N LEU A 73 -10.45 8.90 -5.86
CA LEU A 73 -9.84 10.04 -5.19
C LEU A 73 -10.89 10.98 -4.59
N GLY A 74 -12.03 11.17 -5.27
CA GLY A 74 -13.12 12.02 -4.79
C GLY A 74 -13.73 11.48 -3.49
N GLN A 75 -14.07 10.19 -3.50
CA GLN A 75 -14.57 9.48 -2.31
C GLN A 75 -13.50 9.43 -1.21
N PHE A 76 -12.27 9.05 -1.54
CA PHE A 76 -11.14 8.99 -0.62
C PHE A 76 -10.95 10.32 0.11
N LEU A 77 -10.85 11.43 -0.61
CA LEU A 77 -10.67 12.74 -0.01
C LEU A 77 -11.91 13.19 0.77
N GLN A 78 -13.12 12.78 0.38
CA GLN A 78 -14.31 13.05 1.20
C GLN A 78 -14.21 12.40 2.58
N HIS A 79 -13.69 11.17 2.66
CA HIS A 79 -13.52 10.43 3.92
C HIS A 79 -12.31 10.88 4.73
N GLU A 80 -11.20 11.20 4.07
CA GLU A 80 -9.91 11.42 4.73
C GLU A 80 -9.52 12.91 4.86
N TRP A 81 -10.36 13.84 4.39
CA TRP A 81 -10.06 15.28 4.34
C TRP A 81 -9.50 15.83 5.66
N GLU A 82 -10.10 15.45 6.78
CA GLU A 82 -9.69 15.96 8.09
C GLU A 82 -8.22 15.59 8.40
N ARG A 83 -7.72 14.45 7.93
CA ARG A 83 -6.30 14.09 8.09
C ARG A 83 -5.40 15.00 7.25
N PHE A 84 -5.77 15.24 6.00
CA PHE A 84 -5.03 16.14 5.10
C PHE A 84 -5.00 17.57 5.62
N GLU A 85 -6.14 18.09 6.07
CA GLU A 85 -6.24 19.43 6.66
C GLU A 85 -5.34 19.59 7.90
N ARG A 86 -5.35 18.60 8.80
CA ARG A 86 -4.49 18.61 10.00
C ARG A 86 -3.02 18.41 9.67
N GLY A 87 -2.69 17.58 8.70
CA GLY A 87 -1.32 17.27 8.30
C GLY A 87 -0.65 18.38 7.49
N ARG A 88 -1.43 19.23 6.83
CA ARG A 88 -0.94 20.33 6.00
C ARG A 88 0.04 21.25 6.73
N LYS A 89 -0.21 21.56 8.00
CA LYS A 89 0.70 22.39 8.84
C LYS A 89 2.08 21.76 9.07
N HIS A 90 2.25 20.50 8.70
CA HIS A 90 3.49 19.74 8.75
C HIS A 90 4.08 19.48 7.36
N GLY A 91 3.58 20.14 6.31
CA GLY A 91 4.00 19.88 4.93
C GLY A 91 3.56 18.51 4.41
N TRP A 92 2.46 17.98 4.95
CA TRP A 92 1.93 16.66 4.59
C TRP A 92 0.52 16.76 4.00
N PRO A 93 0.29 16.21 2.78
CA PRO A 93 1.27 15.74 1.82
C PRO A 93 2.18 16.88 1.34
N PRO A 94 3.33 16.59 0.69
CA PRO A 94 4.25 17.58 0.12
C PRO A 94 3.67 18.23 -1.16
N LEU A 95 2.45 18.71 -1.09
CA LEU A 95 1.71 19.43 -2.12
C LEU A 95 1.14 20.72 -1.52
N GLU A 96 1.10 21.78 -2.31
CA GLU A 96 0.46 23.03 -1.90
C GLU A 96 -1.05 22.94 -2.17
N PHE A 97 -1.87 23.14 -1.13
CA PHE A 97 -3.33 23.19 -1.25
C PHE A 97 -3.96 23.91 -0.04
N GLU A 98 -5.07 24.60 -0.28
CA GLU A 98 -5.93 25.22 0.73
C GLU A 98 -7.27 24.50 0.86
N THR A 99 -7.74 23.89 -0.23
CA THR A 99 -9.06 23.25 -0.29
C THR A 99 -8.98 21.79 -0.75
N ARG A 100 -10.03 21.02 -0.45
CA ARG A 100 -10.17 19.64 -0.94
C ARG A 100 -10.16 19.57 -2.46
N GLY A 101 -10.73 20.58 -3.13
CA GLY A 101 -10.76 20.64 -4.60
C GLY A 101 -9.37 20.83 -5.19
N GLU A 102 -8.57 21.73 -4.61
CA GLU A 102 -7.18 21.93 -5.03
C GLU A 102 -6.32 20.69 -4.82
N LEU A 103 -6.46 20.01 -3.68
CA LEU A 103 -5.76 18.75 -3.45
C LEU A 103 -6.19 17.67 -4.45
N LEU A 104 -7.48 17.54 -4.75
CA LEU A 104 -7.98 16.60 -5.76
C LEU A 104 -7.35 16.87 -7.13
N SER A 105 -7.40 18.13 -7.58
CA SER A 105 -6.81 18.54 -8.86
C SER A 105 -5.31 18.28 -8.91
N ALA A 106 -4.56 18.61 -7.85
CA ALA A 106 -3.14 18.35 -7.78
C ALA A 106 -2.83 16.84 -7.88
N LEU A 107 -3.59 15.99 -7.18
CA LEU A 107 -3.42 14.53 -7.26
C LEU A 107 -3.71 14.00 -8.66
N GLU A 108 -4.75 14.50 -9.33
CA GLU A 108 -5.13 14.10 -10.70
C GLU A 108 -4.11 14.55 -11.75
N GLU A 109 -3.70 15.83 -11.71
CA GLU A 109 -2.71 16.42 -12.62
C GLU A 109 -1.37 15.70 -12.51
N ASP A 110 -0.95 15.43 -11.27
CA ASP A 110 0.26 14.67 -11.00
C ASP A 110 0.04 13.16 -11.09
N ARG A 111 -1.12 12.64 -11.49
CA ARG A 111 -1.37 11.20 -11.68
C ARG A 111 -1.05 10.34 -10.43
N TYR A 112 -1.30 10.88 -9.25
CA TYR A 112 -1.35 10.10 -8.02
C TYR A 112 -2.64 9.31 -7.93
N LYS A 113 -2.60 8.22 -7.18
CA LYS A 113 -3.74 7.39 -6.84
C LYS A 113 -3.80 7.18 -5.33
N ALA A 114 -5.00 6.96 -4.81
CA ALA A 114 -5.18 6.41 -3.48
C ALA A 114 -5.36 4.90 -3.60
N PHE A 115 -4.63 4.15 -2.79
CA PHE A 115 -4.76 2.70 -2.66
C PHE A 115 -5.26 2.39 -1.27
N ASN A 116 -6.38 1.69 -1.19
CA ASN A 116 -6.88 1.18 0.07
C ASN A 116 -6.16 -0.14 0.41
N VAL A 117 -5.68 -0.26 1.65
CA VAL A 117 -5.01 -1.45 2.17
C VAL A 117 -5.93 -2.06 3.21
N HIS A 118 -6.62 -3.13 2.80
CA HIS A 118 -7.64 -3.76 3.63
C HIS A 118 -7.11 -5.05 4.23
N GLY A 119 -7.02 -5.10 5.56
CA GLY A 119 -6.84 -6.32 6.31
C GLY A 119 -8.17 -7.02 6.60
N SER A 120 -8.17 -8.35 6.56
CA SER A 120 -9.22 -9.17 7.19
C SER A 120 -8.94 -9.45 8.67
N TYR A 121 -7.71 -9.20 9.13
CA TYR A 121 -7.31 -9.17 10.53
C TYR A 121 -6.11 -8.25 10.71
N GLY A 122 -6.22 -7.27 11.63
CA GLY A 122 -5.21 -6.21 11.76
C GLY A 122 -5.06 -5.38 10.47
N LEU A 123 -4.08 -4.48 10.45
CA LEU A 123 -3.65 -3.64 9.32
C LEU A 123 -4.79 -3.14 8.43
N GLY A 124 -5.36 -2.01 8.81
CA GLY A 124 -6.14 -1.15 7.92
C GLY A 124 -5.31 0.03 7.46
N GLY A 125 -5.70 0.68 6.38
CA GLY A 125 -5.06 1.93 5.97
C GLY A 125 -5.15 2.24 4.50
N TRP A 126 -4.35 3.20 4.08
CA TRP A 126 -4.27 3.64 2.70
C TRP A 126 -2.90 4.20 2.37
N VAL A 127 -2.56 4.22 1.09
CA VAL A 127 -1.34 4.82 0.55
C VAL A 127 -1.70 5.70 -0.64
N VAL A 128 -1.24 6.95 -0.66
CA VAL A 128 -1.29 7.82 -1.85
C VAL A 128 0.06 7.75 -2.55
N ALA A 129 0.07 7.18 -3.76
CA ALA A 129 1.27 6.88 -4.52
C ALA A 129 1.00 6.92 -6.03
N ARG A 130 2.05 6.96 -6.87
CA ARG A 130 1.87 6.93 -8.33
C ARG A 130 1.59 5.52 -8.85
N CYS A 131 2.17 4.51 -8.22
CA CYS A 131 1.95 3.13 -8.63
C CYS A 131 2.05 2.15 -7.47
N VAL A 132 1.36 1.02 -7.65
CA VAL A 132 1.48 -0.18 -6.83
C VAL A 132 1.89 -1.34 -7.74
N HIS A 133 2.82 -2.18 -7.30
CA HIS A 133 3.17 -3.42 -7.99
C HIS A 133 3.42 -4.57 -7.02
N LEU A 134 3.22 -5.79 -7.52
CA LEU A 134 3.43 -7.02 -6.77
C LEU A 134 4.69 -7.73 -7.28
N GLU A 135 5.55 -8.14 -6.38
CA GLU A 135 6.76 -8.91 -6.72
C GLU A 135 6.79 -10.23 -5.95
N ARG A 136 6.97 -11.34 -6.67
CA ARG A 136 7.20 -12.64 -6.03
C ARG A 136 8.65 -12.74 -5.58
N ARG A 137 8.86 -13.35 -4.41
CA ARG A 137 10.20 -13.60 -3.88
C ARG A 137 10.43 -15.06 -3.56
N ALA A 138 11.68 -15.47 -3.78
CA ALA A 138 12.11 -16.83 -3.45
C ALA A 138 12.29 -17.07 -1.95
N ARG A 139 12.51 -16.00 -1.15
CA ARG A 139 12.83 -16.08 0.28
C ARG A 139 12.24 -14.89 1.02
N ARG A 140 11.90 -15.13 2.29
CA ARG A 140 11.50 -14.11 3.27
C ARG A 140 12.49 -12.95 3.29
N TRP A 141 11.99 -11.74 3.50
CA TRP A 141 12.86 -10.59 3.66
C TRP A 141 13.74 -10.74 4.90
N PRO A 142 15.07 -10.61 4.75
CA PRO A 142 16.01 -10.83 5.86
C PRO A 142 15.92 -9.76 6.95
N GLY A 143 15.12 -8.70 6.75
CA GLY A 143 15.11 -7.53 7.61
C GLY A 143 16.21 -6.53 7.23
N LEU A 144 16.17 -5.38 7.88
CA LEU A 144 17.37 -4.55 8.05
C LEU A 144 18.20 -5.28 9.11
N GLY A 145 19.22 -6.01 8.69
CA GLY A 145 20.10 -6.74 9.60
C GLY A 145 20.62 -5.83 10.72
N ARG A 146 20.77 -6.40 11.91
CA ARG A 146 21.80 -5.95 12.84
C ARG A 146 23.06 -6.74 12.55
#